data_AF-A0A8J7L8E3-F1
#
_entry.id   AF-A0A8J7L8E3-F1
#
_cell.length_a   1.000
_cell.length_b   1.000
_cell.length_c   1.000
_cell.angle_alpha   90.00
_cell.angle_beta   90.00
_cell.angle_gamma   90.00
#
_symmetry.space_group_name_H-M   'P 1'
#
loop_
_entity.id
_entity.type
_entity.pdbx_description
1 polymer ?
#
loop_
_entity_poly.entity_id
_entity_poly.type
_entity_poly.pdbx_seq_one_letter_code
_entity_poly.pdbx_strand_id
1 'polypeptide(L)'
;MSTTSFRLDDDLEEKLEVTAAKLQRTKGWIINDALRQYIAREEQKLRMLEETQEAIADIQAQRVVSGEEVMKWLETWGTTVETPAPKI
;
A
#
# COMPACT_ATOMS: atom_id res chain seq x y z
N MET A 1 3.69 11.91 -25.37
CA MET A 1 2.81 12.18 -24.21
C MET A 1 1.38 12.11 -24.69
N SER A 2 0.52 11.34 -24.02
CA SER A 2 -0.92 11.30 -24.33
C SER A 2 -1.63 12.35 -23.49
N THR A 3 -2.66 12.99 -24.05
CA THR A 3 -3.48 13.98 -23.34
C THR A 3 -4.85 13.38 -23.10
N THR A 4 -5.24 13.30 -21.83
CA THR A 4 -6.60 12.91 -21.42
C THR A 4 -7.35 14.16 -21.00
N SER A 5 -8.48 14.45 -21.64
CA SER A 5 -9.37 15.55 -21.26
C SER A 5 -10.48 15.03 -20.35
N PHE A 6 -10.74 15.73 -19.25
CA PHE A 6 -11.81 15.43 -18.32
C PHE A 6 -12.41 16.74 -17.81
N ARG A 7 -13.68 16.70 -17.39
CA ARG A 7 -14.33 17.82 -16.73
C ARG A 7 -13.98 17.83 -15.25
N LEU A 8 -13.54 18.98 -14.75
CA LEU A 8 -13.52 19.26 -13.32
C LEU A 8 -14.84 19.95 -12.96
N ASP A 9 -15.37 19.63 -11.80
CA ASP A 9 -16.40 20.46 -11.18
C ASP A 9 -15.80 21.80 -10.73
N ASP A 10 -16.64 22.84 -10.71
CA ASP A 10 -16.21 24.23 -10.46
C ASP A 10 -15.53 24.37 -9.09
N ASP A 11 -16.05 23.68 -8.06
CA ASP A 11 -15.49 23.67 -6.71
C ASP A 11 -14.06 23.09 -6.68
N LEU A 12 -13.81 22.01 -7.42
CA LEU A 12 -12.49 21.38 -7.52
C LEU A 12 -11.53 22.22 -8.35
N GLU A 13 -12.00 22.87 -9.41
CA GLU A 13 -11.18 23.78 -10.20
C GLU A 13 -10.68 24.96 -9.35
N GLU A 14 -11.54 25.59 -8.56
CA GLU A 14 -11.16 26.68 -7.66
C GLU A 14 -10.11 26.22 -6.64
N LYS A 15 -10.34 25.06 -5.99
CA LYS A 15 -9.40 24.48 -5.02
C LYS A 15 -8.05 24.16 -5.67
N LEU A 16 -8.06 23.65 -6.90
CA LEU A 16 -6.85 23.32 -7.65
C LEU A 16 -6.05 24.59 -7.96
N GLU A 17 -6.70 25.67 -8.39
CA GLU A 17 -6.03 26.95 -8.65
C GLU A 17 -5.39 27.55 -7.40
N VAL A 18 -6.14 27.59 -6.29
CA VAL A 18 -5.63 28.09 -5.01
C VAL A 18 -4.43 27.24 -4.54
N THR A 19 -4.49 25.92 -4.71
CA THR A 19 -3.41 25.02 -4.32
C THR A 19 -2.18 25.18 -5.22
N ALA A 20 -2.40 25.29 -6.53
CA ALA A 20 -1.35 25.55 -7.53
C ALA A 20 -0.59 26.84 -7.21
N ALA A 21 -1.32 27.92 -6.91
CA ALA A 21 -0.72 29.21 -6.52
C ALA A 21 0.09 29.09 -5.22
N LYS A 22 -0.47 28.46 -4.17
CA LYS A 22 0.20 28.28 -2.87
C LYS A 22 1.48 27.45 -2.98
N LEU A 23 1.45 26.37 -3.75
CA LEU A 23 2.57 25.45 -3.92
C LEU A 23 3.57 25.90 -5.00
N GLN A 24 3.27 26.99 -5.74
CA GLN A 24 4.03 27.43 -6.91
C GLN A 24 4.23 26.31 -7.94
N ARG A 25 3.17 25.55 -8.21
CA ARG A 25 3.16 24.44 -9.18
C ARG A 25 2.06 24.65 -10.21
N THR A 26 2.24 24.07 -11.40
CA THR A 26 1.19 24.10 -12.41
C THR A 26 0.06 23.14 -12.04
N LYS A 27 -1.17 23.46 -12.45
CA LYS A 27 -2.35 22.57 -12.30
C LYS A 27 -2.06 21.16 -12.81
N GLY A 28 -1.45 21.06 -14.00
CA GLY A 28 -1.08 19.78 -14.60
C GLY A 28 -0.05 18.98 -13.80
N TRP A 29 0.87 19.64 -13.10
CA TRP A 29 1.80 18.94 -12.19
C TRP A 29 1.04 18.33 -11.01
N ILE A 30 0.16 19.09 -10.37
CA ILE A 30 -0.65 18.63 -9.23
C ILE A 30 -1.58 17.49 -9.64
N ILE A 31 -2.25 17.60 -10.80
CA ILE A 31 -3.14 16.55 -11.32
C ILE A 31 -2.36 15.24 -11.54
N ASN A 32 -1.19 15.32 -12.16
CA ASN A 32 -0.36 14.14 -12.39
C ASN A 32 0.13 13.53 -11.08
N ASP A 33 0.54 14.35 -10.12
CA ASP A 33 0.99 13.89 -8.82
C ASP A 33 -0.14 13.20 -8.05
N ALA A 34 -1.31 13.83 -7.98
CA ALA A 34 -2.50 13.25 -7.36
C ALA A 34 -2.92 11.93 -8.01
N LEU A 35 -2.85 11.83 -9.35
CA LEU A 35 -3.16 10.62 -10.08
C LEU A 35 -2.17 9.49 -9.76
N ARG A 36 -0.86 9.78 -9.70
CA ARG A 36 0.16 8.80 -9.31
C ARG A 36 -0.09 8.28 -7.90
N GLN A 37 -0.36 9.18 -6.95
CA GLN A 37 -0.68 8.80 -5.57
C GLN A 37 -1.96 7.99 -5.46
N TYR A 38 -2.98 8.30 -6.27
CA TYR A 38 -4.22 7.52 -6.31
C TYR A 38 -3.96 6.10 -6.84
N ILE A 39 -3.30 5.96 -7.99
CA ILE A 39 -3.00 4.66 -8.59
C ILE A 39 -2.16 3.81 -7.62
N ALA A 40 -1.11 4.36 -7.02
CA ALA A 40 -0.27 3.64 -6.07
C ALA A 40 -1.07 3.09 -4.86
N ARG A 41 -2.05 3.85 -4.36
CA ARG A 41 -2.95 3.40 -3.28
C ARG A 41 -3.88 2.28 -3.73
N GLU A 42 -4.47 2.38 -4.92
CA GLU A 42 -5.34 1.33 -5.46
C GLU A 42 -4.54 0.05 -5.73
N GLU A 43 -3.34 0.15 -6.29
CA GLU A 43 -2.45 -1.00 -6.49
C GLU A 43 -2.07 -1.66 -5.17
N GLN A 44 -1.75 -0.88 -4.13
CA GLN A 44 -1.48 -1.41 -2.80
C GLN A 44 -2.69 -2.13 -2.21
N LYS A 45 -3.88 -1.54 -2.34
CA LYS A 45 -5.12 -2.15 -1.85
C LYS A 45 -5.39 -3.48 -2.54
N LEU A 46 -5.21 -3.55 -3.86
CA LEU A 46 -5.38 -4.79 -4.62
C LEU A 46 -4.38 -5.86 -4.18
N ARG A 47 -3.10 -5.51 -4.01
CA ARG A 47 -2.09 -6.45 -3.49
C ARG A 47 -2.46 -6.98 -2.11
N MET A 48 -2.86 -6.10 -1.18
CA MET A 48 -3.28 -6.52 0.16
C MET A 48 -4.49 -7.47 0.13
N LEU A 49 -5.43 -7.26 -0.79
CA LEU A 49 -6.58 -8.15 -0.96
C LEU A 49 -6.15 -9.53 -1.49
N GLU A 50 -5.22 -9.57 -2.44
CA GLU A 50 -4.64 -10.80 -2.97
C GLU A 50 -3.89 -11.58 -1.88
N GLU A 51 -3.00 -10.91 -1.14
CA GLU A 51 -2.26 -11.48 0.00
C GLU A 51 -3.22 -12.00 1.08
N THR A 52 -4.31 -11.29 1.35
CA THR A 52 -5.34 -11.74 2.31
C THR A 52 -6.03 -13.01 1.82
N GLN A 53 -6.33 -13.11 0.53
CA GLN A 53 -6.97 -14.29 -0.04
C GLN A 53 -6.04 -15.50 -0.01
N GLU A 54 -4.75 -15.31 -0.26
CA GLU A 54 -3.72 -16.35 -0.12
C GLU A 54 -3.60 -16.82 1.34
N ALA A 55 -3.51 -15.89 2.29
CA ALA A 55 -3.46 -16.22 3.72
C ALA A 55 -4.68 -17.01 4.19
N ILE A 56 -5.89 -16.67 3.70
CA ILE A 56 -7.10 -17.45 3.98
C ILE A 56 -6.99 -18.87 3.40
N ALA A 57 -6.46 -19.03 2.19
CA ALA A 57 -6.26 -20.33 1.57
C ALA A 57 -5.23 -21.19 2.34
N ASP A 58 -4.18 -20.58 2.88
CA ASP A 58 -3.19 -21.25 3.74
C ASP A 58 -3.82 -21.75 5.04
N ILE A 59 -4.63 -20.93 5.70
CA ILE A 59 -5.38 -21.33 6.90
C ILE A 59 -6.29 -22.54 6.59
N GLN A 60 -7.03 -22.49 5.49
CA GLN A 60 -7.92 -23.58 5.08
C GLN A 60 -7.15 -24.87 4.76
N ALA A 61 -5.95 -24.76 4.19
CA ALA A 61 -5.07 -25.88 3.89
C ALA A 61 -4.23 -26.35 5.10
N GLN A 62 -4.44 -25.78 6.29
CA GLN A 62 -3.61 -25.99 7.47
C GLN A 62 -2.11 -25.71 7.25
N ARG A 63 -1.78 -24.85 6.28
CA ARG A 63 -0.43 -24.35 6.02
C ARG A 63 -0.10 -23.21 6.98
N VAL A 64 -0.07 -23.50 8.27
CA VAL A 64 0.13 -22.52 9.34
C VAL A 64 1.11 -23.04 10.40
N VAL A 65 1.85 -22.13 11.04
CA VAL A 65 2.72 -22.42 12.18
C VAL A 65 2.07 -21.96 13.49
N SER A 66 2.40 -22.58 14.61
CA SER A 66 1.88 -22.15 15.91
C SER A 66 2.41 -20.78 16.30
N GLY A 67 1.50 -19.91 16.77
CA GLY A 67 1.89 -18.60 17.31
C GLY A 67 2.87 -18.70 18.48
N GLU A 68 2.76 -19.75 19.32
CA GLU A 68 3.68 -19.96 20.45
C GLU A 68 5.10 -20.30 19.97
N GLU A 69 5.21 -21.11 18.91
CA GLU A 69 6.51 -21.47 18.32
C GLU A 69 7.17 -20.25 17.66
N VAL A 70 6.38 -19.42 16.98
CA VAL A 70 6.86 -18.14 16.41
C VAL A 70 7.33 -17.19 17.51
N MET A 71 6.58 -17.06 18.61
CA MET A 71 6.97 -16.19 19.72
C MET A 71 8.27 -16.66 20.38
N LYS A 72 8.40 -17.96 20.67
CA LYS A 72 9.64 -18.54 21.21
C LYS A 72 10.84 -18.30 20.28
N TRP A 73 10.63 -18.42 18.98
CA TRP A 73 11.68 -18.12 17.99
C TRP A 73 12.09 -16.64 18.02
N LEU A 74 11.12 -15.72 18.00
CA LEU A 74 11.36 -14.27 18.06
C LEU A 74 12.10 -13.84 19.32
N GLU A 75 11.86 -14.49 20.47
CA GLU A 75 12.58 -14.24 21.72
C GLU A 75 14.08 -14.55 21.64
N THR A 76 14.49 -15.42 20.71
CA THR A 76 15.90 -15.78 20.52
C THR A 76 16.67 -14.83 19.61
N TRP A 77 15.98 -13.92 18.91
CA TRP A 77 16.63 -12.97 17.98
C TRP A 77 17.58 -12.02 18.69
N GLY A 78 18.77 -11.83 18.11
CA GLY A 78 19.80 -10.95 18.69
C GLY A 78 20.50 -11.53 19.93
N THR A 79 20.25 -12.81 20.23
CA THR A 79 20.98 -13.57 21.27
C THR A 79 22.01 -14.50 20.64
N THR A 80 22.90 -15.06 21.46
CA THR A 80 23.87 -16.08 21.02
C THR A 80 23.26 -17.45 20.75
N VAL A 81 21.96 -17.63 21.02
CA VAL A 81 21.21 -18.89 20.90
C VAL A 81 20.03 -18.77 19.92
N GLU A 82 20.17 -17.92 18.90
CA GLU A 82 19.16 -17.74 17.87
C GLU A 82 18.75 -19.08 17.23
N THR A 83 17.45 -19.36 17.25
CA THR A 83 16.87 -20.62 16.75
C THR A 83 16.40 -20.48 15.29
N PRO A 84 16.29 -21.59 14.53
CA PRO A 84 15.75 -21.52 13.17
C PRO A 84 14.26 -21.19 13.17
N ALA A 85 13.80 -20.48 12.14
CA ALA A 85 12.40 -20.13 11.97
C ALA A 85 11.49 -21.37 11.96
N PRO A 86 10.32 -21.33 12.63
CA PRO A 86 9.27 -22.34 12.48
C PRO A 86 8.86 -22.48 11.01
N LYS A 87 8.58 -23.70 10.57
CA LYS A 87 8.23 -24.01 9.18
C LYS A 87 6.81 -24.56 9.09
N ILE A 88 6.11 -24.13 8.04
CA ILE A 88 4.88 -24.73 7.55
C ILE A 88 5.18 -26.10 6.94
#